data_AF-A0A942N5Y3-F1
#
_entry.id   AF-A0A942N5Y3-F1
#
_cell.length_a   1.000
_cell.length_b   1.000
_cell.length_c   1.000
_cell.angle_alpha   90.00
_cell.angle_beta   90.00
_cell.angle_gamma   90.00
#
_symmetry.space_group_name_H-M   'P 1'
#
loop_
_entity.id
_entity.type
_entity.pdbx_description
1 polymer ?
#
loop_
_entity_poly.entity_id
_entity_poly.type
_entity_poly.pdbx_seq_one_letter_code
_entity_poly.pdbx_strand_id
1 'polypeptide(L)' 'MNDEIIIDMLEIFVKRGLVPKNILRNAVIKKEYEQMKGDGVRSEEAFESLGQKHFLSPKAIQAIVYVKEKKQA' A
#
# COMPACT_ATOMS: atom_id res chain seq x y z
N MET A 1 7.83 2.50 -13.48
CA MET A 1 6.84 2.74 -14.55
C MET A 1 5.55 1.96 -14.34
N ASN A 2 5.58 0.67 -13.94
CA ASN A 2 4.36 -0.12 -13.78
C ASN A 2 3.46 0.30 -12.60
N ASP A 3 4.03 0.64 -11.44
CA ASP A 3 3.22 0.90 -10.23
C ASP A 3 2.38 2.20 -10.32
N GLU A 4 2.87 3.19 -11.07
CA GLU A 4 2.14 4.45 -11.31
C GLU A 4 0.91 4.23 -12.18
N ILE A 5 1.08 3.49 -13.28
CA ILE A 5 -0.03 3.12 -14.15
C ILE A 5 -1.08 2.30 -13.37
N ILE A 6 -0.64 1.38 -12.51
CA ILE A 6 -1.55 0.58 -11.69
C ILE A 6 -2.34 1.46 -10.73
N ILE A 7 -1.70 2.41 -10.05
CA ILE A 7 -2.38 3.34 -9.14
C ILE A 7 -3.38 4.21 -9.91
N ASP A 8 -2.99 4.78 -11.05
CA ASP A 8 -3.87 5.59 -11.88
C ASP A 8 -5.11 4.81 -12.34
N MET A 9 -4.93 3.55 -12.74
CA MET A 9 -6.04 2.66 -13.07
C MET A 9 -6.95 2.38 -11.87
N LEU A 10 -6.36 2.10 -10.70
CA LEU A 10 -7.11 1.87 -9.46
C LEU A 10 -7.91 3.10 -9.05
N GLU A 11 -7.40 4.32 -9.26
CA GLU A 11 -8.16 5.54 -9.02
C GLU A 11 -9.42 5.61 -9.89
N ILE A 12 -9.29 5.30 -11.19
CA ILE A 12 -10.43 5.28 -12.11
C ILE A 12 -11.44 4.23 -11.65
N PHE A 13 -11.00 3.02 -11.29
CA PHE A 13 -11.87 1.94 -10.85
C PHE A 13 -12.60 2.26 -9.54
N VAL A 14 -11.91 2.88 -8.59
CA VAL A 14 -12.53 3.36 -7.34
C VAL A 14 -13.55 4.45 -7.64
N LYS A 15 -13.24 5.42 -8.50
CA LYS A 15 -14.18 6.50 -8.91
C LYS A 15 -15.43 5.94 -9.60
N ARG A 16 -15.31 4.82 -10.31
CA ARG A 16 -16.42 4.11 -10.97
C ARG A 16 -17.14 3.10 -10.07
N GLY A 17 -16.70 2.93 -8.82
CA GLY A 17 -17.27 1.97 -7.88
C GLY A 17 -16.97 0.50 -8.20
N LEU A 18 -16.00 0.23 -9.08
CA LEU A 18 -15.61 -1.12 -9.49
C LEU A 18 -14.71 -1.81 -8.45
N VAL A 19 -13.99 -1.01 -7.66
CA VAL A 19 -13.04 -1.50 -6.66
C VAL A 19 -13.21 -0.71 -5.35
N PRO A 20 -13.15 -1.38 -4.19
CA PRO A 20 -13.16 -0.72 -2.90
C PRO A 20 -11.99 0.27 -2.69
N LYS A 21 -12.24 1.40 -2.01
CA LYS A 21 -11.23 2.45 -1.73
C LYS A 21 -9.99 1.94 -0.99
N ASN A 22 -10.15 0.93 -0.14
CA ASN A 22 -9.04 0.35 0.61
C ASN A 22 -8.02 -0.36 -0.28
N ILE A 23 -8.41 -0.86 -1.46
CA ILE A 23 -7.47 -1.47 -2.41
C ILE A 23 -6.50 -0.42 -2.96
N LEU A 24 -7.01 0.74 -3.39
CA LEU A 24 -6.18 1.86 -3.83
C LEU A 24 -5.25 2.32 -2.70
N ARG A 25 -5.78 2.53 -1.50
CA ARG A 25 -4.97 2.91 -0.33
C ARG A 25 -3.84 1.92 -0.07
N ASN A 26 -4.13 0.62 -0.13
CA ASN A 26 -3.14 -0.42 0.12
C ASN A 26 -2.05 -0.44 -0.98
N ALA A 27 -2.41 -0.19 -2.24
CA ALA A 27 -1.45 -0.06 -3.33
C ALA A 27 -0.52 1.16 -3.13
N VAL A 28 -1.07 2.30 -2.72
CA VAL A 28 -0.30 3.50 -2.36
C VAL A 28 0.66 3.22 -1.20
N ILE A 29 0.18 2.60 -0.12
CA ILE A 29 1.02 2.23 1.04
C ILE A 29 2.20 1.34 0.61
N LYS A 30 1.96 0.36 -0.27
CA LYS A 30 3.03 -0.52 -0.79
C LYS A 30 4.07 0.27 -1.59
N LYS A 31 3.64 1.18 -2.48
CA LYS A 31 4.55 2.03 -3.26
C LYS A 31 5.40 2.91 -2.34
N GLU A 32 4.78 3.56 -1.37
CA GLU A 32 5.48 4.42 -0.40
C GLU A 32 6.49 3.62 0.43
N TYR A 33 6.13 2.41 0.88
CA TYR A 33 7.04 1.53 1.60
C TYR A 33 8.27 1.15 0.77
N GLU A 34 8.09 0.77 -0.51
CA GLU A 34 9.22 0.43 -1.38
C GLU A 34 10.13 1.64 -1.66
N GLN A 35 9.57 2.85 -1.73
CA GLN A 35 10.37 4.09 -1.80
C GLN A 35 11.21 4.29 -0.54
N MET A 36 10.58 4.24 0.65
CA MET A 36 11.29 4.39 1.93
C MET A 36 12.39 3.34 2.11
N LYS A 37 12.14 2.10 1.67
CA LYS A 37 13.13 1.03 1.66
C LYS A 37 14.28 1.31 0.69
N GLY A 38 13.99 1.87 -0.50
CA GLY A 38 15.01 2.33 -1.45
C GLY A 38 15.88 3.46 -0.90
N ASP A 39 15.30 4.31 -0.06
CA ASP A 39 15.99 5.40 0.65
C ASP A 39 16.77 4.93 1.89
N GLY A 40 16.72 3.63 2.20
CA GLY A 40 17.46 3.03 3.33
C GLY A 40 16.77 3.16 4.69
N VAL A 41 15.48 3.53 4.73
CA VAL A 41 14.71 3.60 5.98
C VAL A 41 14.48 2.20 6.54
N ARG A 42 14.62 2.05 7.86
CA ARG A 42 14.38 0.76 8.54
C ARG A 42 12.90 0.41 8.47
N SER A 43 12.58 -0.88 8.31
CA SER A 43 11.20 -1.35 8.19
C SER A 43 10.32 -0.91 9.37
N GLU A 44 10.84 -0.94 10.60
CA GLU A 44 10.10 -0.53 11.81
C GLU A 44 9.70 0.95 11.73
N GLU A 45 10.66 1.83 11.41
CA GLU A 45 10.44 3.26 11.23
C GLU A 45 9.46 3.53 10.06
N ALA A 46 9.56 2.76 8.98
CA ALA A 46 8.63 2.85 7.86
C ALA A 46 7.20 2.47 8.25
N PHE A 47 7.01 1.40 9.06
CA PHE A 47 5.68 1.00 9.51
C PHE A 47 5.05 2.01 10.46
N GLU A 48 5.85 2.62 11.34
CA GLU A 48 5.37 3.69 12.23
C GLU A 48 4.97 4.93 11.43
N SER A 49 5.83 5.39 10.52
CA SER A 49 5.58 6.58 9.70
C SER A 49 4.34 6.40 8.80
N LEU A 50 4.25 5.27 8.09
CA LEU A 50 3.08 4.95 7.26
C LEU A 50 1.82 4.75 8.10
N GLY A 51 1.94 4.17 9.30
CA GLY A 51 0.84 4.01 10.23
C GLY A 51 0.25 5.36 10.66
N GLN A 52 1.11 6.30 11.02
CA GLN A 52 0.71 7.67 11.35
C GLN A 52 0.07 8.38 10.16
N LYS A 53 0.69 8.32 8.97
CA LYS A 53 0.21 8.98 7.76
C LYS A 53 -1.16 8.48 7.29
N HIS A 54 -1.40 7.17 7.40
CA HIS A 54 -2.63 6.53 6.90
C HIS A 54 -3.65 6.21 7.99
N PHE A 55 -3.42 6.64 9.24
CA PHE A 55 -4.24 6.37 10.42
C PHE A 55 -4.48 4.86 10.64
N LEU A 56 -3.41 4.07 10.54
CA LEU A 56 -3.42 2.63 10.71
C LEU A 56 -2.39 2.21 11.77
N SER A 57 -2.62 1.07 12.41
CA SER A 57 -1.60 0.51 13.31
C SER A 57 -0.39 0.02 12.50
N PRO A 58 0.84 0.04 13.06
CA PRO A 58 2.01 -0.52 12.39
C PRO A 58 1.80 -1.99 11.96
N LYS A 59 1.07 -2.78 12.75
CA LYS A 59 0.68 -4.16 12.40
C LYS A 59 -0.22 -4.22 11.15
N ALA A 60 -1.14 -3.28 10.99
CA ALA A 60 -1.98 -3.20 9.80
C ALA A 60 -1.15 -2.83 8.56
N ILE A 61 -0.18 -1.92 8.68
CA ILE A 61 0.77 -1.61 7.60
C ILE A 61 1.59 -2.85 7.24
N GLN A 62 2.13 -3.54 8.25
CA GLN A 62 2.87 -4.78 8.05
C GLN A 62 2.05 -5.83 7.29
N ALA A 63 0.76 -5.99 7.62
CA ALA A 63 -0.14 -6.89 6.91
C ALA A 63 -0.36 -6.43 5.46
N ILE A 64 -0.52 -5.14 5.21
CA ILE A 64 -0.67 -4.60 3.85
C ILE A 64 0.57 -4.88 3.01
N VAL A 65 1.77 -4.67 3.57
CA VAL A 65 3.05 -4.81 2.87
C VAL A 65 3.40 -6.28 2.62
N TYR A 66 3.28 -7.16 3.63
CA TYR A 66 3.82 -8.52 3.57
C TYR A 66 2.80 -9.63 3.29
N VAL A 67 1.49 -9.38 3.35
CA VAL A 67 0.53 -10.44 3.01
C VAL A 67 0.66 -10.75 1.52
N LYS A 68 1.23 -11.93 1.23
CA LYS A 68 1.13 -12.57 -0.07
C LYS A 68 -0.34 -12.91 -0.29
N GLU A 69 -0.86 -12.53 -1.46
CA GLU A 69 -2.19 -12.95 -1.90
C GLU A 69 -2.31 -14.45 -1.68
N LYS A 70 -3.27 -14.88 -0.86
CA LYS A 70 -3.64 -16.29 -0.82
C LYS A 70 -4.08 -16.62 -2.25
N LYS A 71 -3.28 -17.43 -2.96
CA LYS A 71 -3.75 -18.12 -4.16
C LYS A 71 -5.05 -18.79 -3.76
N GLN A 72 -6.18 -18.35 -4.31
CA GLN A 72 -7.39 -19.15 -4.26
C GLN A 72 -7.05 -20.45 -4.97
N ALA A 73 -7.08 -21.55 -4.20
CA ALA A 73 -6.85 -22.90 -4.68
C ALA A 73 -8.07 -23.38 -5.47
#